data_AF-A1DYJ4-F1
#
_entry.id   AF-A1DYJ4-F1
#
_cell.length_a   1.000
_cell.length_b   1.000
_cell.length_c   1.000
_cell.angle_alpha   90.00
_cell.angle_beta   90.00
_cell.angle_gamma   90.00
#
_symmetry.space_group_name_H-M   'P 1'
#
loop_
_entity.id
_entity.type
_entity.pdbx_description
1 polymer ?
#
loop_
_entity_poly.entity_id
_entity_poly.type
_entity_poly.pdbx_seq_one_letter_code
_entity_poly.pdbx_strand_id
1 'polypeptide(L)'
;SYPPHPVAQGIVQMIGVFSDTIIICTASAMIILLAGNHASHSSTEGIQLLQHAMVSLTGEWGASFVALIVILFAFSSIVANYIYAENNLFFLRLHNAKAIWLLRLATLGMVIAGTLISFPLIWQLADMIMACMAITNLTAILLLSPVVYTLAGDYLRQRKL
;
A
#
# COMPACT_ATOMS: atom_id res chain seq x y z
N SER A 1 23.97 3.60 9.12
CA SER A 1 23.06 3.86 8.00
C SER A 1 22.69 5.33 7.98
N TYR A 2 22.98 6.01 6.87
CA TYR A 2 22.81 7.46 6.70
C TYR A 2 21.44 7.75 6.04
N PRO A 3 20.66 8.75 6.52
CA PRO A 3 20.90 9.62 7.67
C PRO A 3 20.32 9.04 8.99
N PRO A 4 21.00 9.20 10.14
CA PRO A 4 20.58 8.69 11.45
C PRO A 4 19.66 9.68 12.17
N HIS A 5 18.59 10.12 11.52
CA HIS A 5 17.60 10.98 12.17
C HIS A 5 16.18 10.52 11.80
N PRO A 6 15.27 10.31 12.78
CA PRO A 6 13.91 9.82 12.52
C PRO A 6 13.15 10.71 11.52
N VAL A 7 13.40 12.02 11.55
CA VAL A 7 12.81 12.99 10.61
C VAL A 7 13.25 12.73 9.16
N ALA A 8 14.50 12.33 8.92
CA ALA A 8 14.96 12.04 7.56
C ALA A 8 14.30 10.78 6.99
N GLN A 9 14.10 9.74 7.82
CA GLN A 9 13.35 8.55 7.42
C GLN A 9 11.88 8.89 7.12
N GLY A 10 11.24 9.74 7.94
CA GLY A 10 9.90 10.22 7.68
C GLY A 10 9.76 10.98 6.36
N ILE A 11 10.74 11.82 6.00
CA ILE A 11 10.76 12.52 4.71
C ILE A 11 10.82 11.55 3.53
N VAL A 12 11.68 10.51 3.61
CA VAL A 12 11.75 9.48 2.57
C VAL A 12 10.43 8.73 2.43
N GLN A 13 9.77 8.41 3.54
CA GLN A 13 8.45 7.76 3.51
C GLN A 13 7.37 8.66 2.87
N MET A 14 7.37 9.97 3.16
CA MET A 14 6.44 10.91 2.53
C MET A 14 6.64 11.00 1.00
N ILE A 15 7.88 10.93 0.51
CA ILE A 15 8.17 10.89 -0.93
C ILE A 15 7.63 9.60 -1.58
N GLY A 16 7.67 8.48 -0.84
CA GLY A 16 7.06 7.22 -1.28
C GLY A 16 5.56 7.36 -1.51
N VAL A 17 4.83 7.91 -0.52
CA VAL A 17 3.38 8.15 -0.63
C VAL A 17 3.05 9.14 -1.75
N PHE A 18 3.83 10.21 -1.89
CA PHE A 18 3.68 11.16 -2.97
C PHE A 18 3.81 10.50 -4.35
N SER A 19 4.84 9.67 -4.53
CA SER A 19 5.06 8.97 -5.81
C SER A 19 3.91 8.01 -6.12
N ASP A 20 3.46 7.22 -5.14
CA ASP A 20 2.35 6.28 -5.31
C ASP A 20 1.04 6.98 -5.69
N THR A 21 0.63 7.99 -4.93
CA THR A 21 -0.68 8.63 -5.12
C THR A 21 -0.68 9.63 -6.29
N ILE A 22 0.30 10.53 -6.36
CA ILE A 22 0.31 11.63 -7.32
C ILE A 22 0.82 11.18 -8.68
N ILE A 23 1.78 10.26 -8.74
CA ILE A 23 2.35 9.82 -10.02
C ILE A 23 1.63 8.56 -10.49
N ILE A 24 1.63 7.48 -9.71
CA ILE A 24 1.17 6.16 -10.17
C ILE A 24 -0.37 6.09 -10.25
N CYS A 25 -1.08 6.44 -9.17
CA CYS A 25 -2.55 6.37 -9.15
C CYS A 25 -3.19 7.37 -10.11
N THR A 26 -2.62 8.58 -10.23
CA THR A 26 -3.13 9.60 -11.15
C THR A 26 -2.86 9.19 -12.61
N ALA A 27 -1.70 8.62 -12.94
CA ALA A 27 -1.45 8.08 -14.28
C ALA A 27 -2.45 6.98 -14.63
N SER A 28 -2.73 6.06 -13.69
CA SER A 28 -3.72 4.99 -13.88
C SER A 28 -5.13 5.53 -14.11
N ALA A 29 -5.54 6.55 -13.34
CA ALA A 29 -6.81 7.22 -13.53
C ALA A 29 -6.90 7.92 -14.89
N MET A 30 -5.84 8.62 -15.31
CA MET A 30 -5.80 9.28 -16.61
C MET A 30 -5.88 8.29 -17.78
N ILE A 31 -5.24 7.12 -17.68
CA ILE A 31 -5.37 6.04 -18.66
C ILE A 31 -6.83 5.61 -18.80
N ILE A 32 -7.52 5.37 -17.67
CA ILE A 32 -8.94 4.98 -17.66
C ILE A 32 -9.81 6.08 -18.26
N LEU A 33 -9.57 7.35 -17.92
CA LEU A 33 -10.33 8.48 -18.44
C LEU A 33 -10.12 8.69 -19.94
N LEU A 34 -8.90 8.51 -20.45
CA LEU A 34 -8.57 8.62 -21.88
C LEU A 34 -9.18 7.49 -22.72
N ALA A 35 -9.29 6.29 -22.16
CA ALA A 35 -9.96 5.17 -22.83
C ALA A 35 -11.48 5.40 -23.02
N GLY A 36 -12.06 6.32 -22.25
CA GLY A 36 -13.45 6.75 -22.39
C GLY A 36 -14.47 5.62 -22.23
N ASN A 37 -15.62 5.76 -22.91
CA ASN A 37 -16.76 4.85 -22.77
C ASN A 37 -16.53 3.42 -23.29
N HIS A 38 -15.39 3.16 -23.96
CA HIS A 38 -15.05 1.82 -24.46
C HIS A 38 -14.75 0.82 -23.33
N ALA A 39 -14.33 1.31 -22.15
CA ALA A 39 -14.12 0.50 -20.96
C ALA A 39 -15.40 0.34 -20.11
N SER A 40 -16.41 1.19 -20.33
CA SER A 40 -17.61 1.32 -19.48
C SER A 40 -18.75 0.36 -19.82
N HIS A 41 -18.68 -0.35 -20.95
CA HIS A 41 -19.75 -1.26 -21.40
C HIS A 41 -19.73 -2.64 -20.72
N SER A 42 -18.65 -2.96 -20.03
CA SER A 42 -18.52 -4.16 -19.22
C SER A 42 -18.62 -3.78 -17.75
N SER A 43 -19.41 -4.52 -16.97
CA SER A 43 -19.53 -4.41 -15.50
C SER A 43 -18.24 -4.89 -14.81
N THR A 44 -17.12 -4.34 -15.24
CA THR A 44 -15.78 -4.82 -14.98
C THR A 44 -15.11 -3.83 -14.04
N GLU A 45 -14.83 -4.29 -12.83
CA GLU A 45 -14.30 -3.47 -11.75
C GLU A 45 -12.80 -3.67 -11.55
N GLY A 46 -12.15 -2.66 -10.97
CA GLY A 46 -10.75 -2.75 -10.53
C GLY A 46 -9.74 -2.90 -11.68
N ILE A 47 -8.82 -3.86 -11.53
CA ILE A 47 -7.67 -4.05 -12.44
C ILE A 47 -8.11 -4.42 -13.86
N GLN A 48 -9.21 -5.16 -13.99
CA GLN A 48 -9.71 -5.57 -15.30
C GLN A 48 -10.16 -4.35 -16.12
N LEU A 49 -10.69 -3.30 -15.48
CA LEU A 49 -11.03 -2.04 -16.14
C LEU A 49 -9.79 -1.37 -16.74
N LEU A 50 -8.69 -1.35 -15.99
CA LEU A 50 -7.41 -0.80 -16.45
C LEU A 50 -6.82 -1.63 -17.60
N GLN A 51 -6.95 -2.95 -17.56
CA GLN A 51 -6.54 -3.83 -18.67
C GLN A 51 -7.32 -3.51 -19.95
N HIS A 52 -8.65 -3.38 -19.87
CA HIS A 52 -9.47 -3.01 -21.03
C HIS A 52 -9.15 -1.61 -21.56
N ALA A 53 -8.95 -0.63 -20.67
CA ALA A 53 -8.54 0.72 -21.04
C ALA A 53 -7.18 0.73 -21.76
N MET A 54 -6.23 -0.08 -21.31
CA MET A 54 -4.93 -0.21 -21.97
C MET A 54 -5.03 -0.90 -23.33
N VAL A 55 -5.90 -1.90 -23.47
CA VAL A 55 -6.13 -2.56 -24.77
C VAL A 55 -6.74 -1.59 -25.78
N SER A 56 -7.71 -0.76 -25.37
CA SER A 56 -8.32 0.21 -26.29
C SER A 56 -7.36 1.31 -26.73
N LEU A 57 -6.40 1.71 -25.88
CA LEU A 57 -5.43 2.76 -26.19
C LEU A 57 -4.17 2.27 -26.92
N THR A 58 -3.67 1.07 -26.58
CA THR A 58 -2.36 0.58 -27.04
C THR A 58 -2.40 -0.71 -27.85
N GLY A 59 -3.57 -1.36 -27.95
CA GLY A 59 -3.74 -2.67 -28.59
C GLY A 59 -3.56 -3.85 -27.62
N GLU A 60 -3.64 -5.08 -28.13
CA GLU A 60 -3.76 -6.29 -27.29
C GLU A 60 -2.59 -6.55 -26.33
N TRP A 61 -1.39 -6.04 -26.62
CA TRP A 61 -0.25 -6.16 -25.71
C TRP A 61 -0.48 -5.41 -24.38
N GLY A 62 -1.30 -4.35 -24.38
CA GLY A 62 -1.57 -3.53 -23.19
C GLY A 62 -2.07 -4.34 -21.99
N ALA A 63 -2.92 -5.35 -22.21
CA ALA A 63 -3.43 -6.21 -21.13
C ALA A 63 -2.31 -7.05 -20.47
N SER A 64 -1.42 -7.62 -21.28
CA SER A 64 -0.31 -8.45 -20.77
C SER A 64 0.69 -7.60 -19.99
N PHE A 65 0.94 -6.37 -20.43
CA PHE A 65 1.78 -5.41 -19.73
C PHE A 65 1.21 -5.02 -18.35
N VAL A 66 -0.08 -4.69 -18.28
CA VAL A 66 -0.75 -4.38 -17.00
C VAL A 66 -0.73 -5.58 -16.07
N ALA A 67 -0.98 -6.80 -16.58
CA ALA A 67 -0.92 -8.02 -15.78
C ALA A 67 0.46 -8.21 -15.13
N LEU A 68 1.55 -7.99 -15.88
CA LEU A 68 2.91 -8.08 -15.35
C LEU A 68 3.15 -7.07 -14.21
N ILE A 69 2.74 -5.82 -14.40
CA ILE A 69 2.89 -4.76 -13.38
C ILE A 69 2.11 -5.13 -12.11
N VAL A 70 0.87 -5.58 -12.27
CA VAL A 70 0.00 -5.97 -11.16
C VAL A 70 0.61 -7.12 -10.36
N ILE A 71 1.19 -8.11 -11.01
CA ILE A 71 1.87 -9.23 -10.33
C ILE A 71 3.04 -8.70 -9.48
N LEU A 72 3.87 -7.83 -10.05
CA LEU A 72 5.01 -7.25 -9.33
C LEU A 72 4.55 -6.40 -8.12
N PHE A 73 3.52 -5.57 -8.31
CA PHE A 73 2.98 -4.70 -7.27
C PHE A 73 2.26 -5.48 -6.16
N ALA A 74 1.47 -6.49 -6.52
CA ALA A 74 0.80 -7.37 -5.56
C ALA A 74 1.83 -8.16 -4.75
N PHE A 75 2.85 -8.71 -5.41
CA PHE A 75 3.92 -9.42 -4.73
C PHE A 75 4.68 -8.53 -3.75
N SER A 76 5.12 -7.33 -4.17
CA SER A 76 5.82 -6.41 -3.28
C SER A 76 4.95 -5.99 -2.10
N SER A 77 3.65 -5.77 -2.33
CA SER A 77 2.70 -5.39 -1.29
C SER A 77 2.49 -6.49 -0.25
N ILE A 78 2.37 -7.76 -0.68
CA ILE A 78 2.25 -8.90 0.25
C ILE A 78 3.51 -9.03 1.10
N VAL A 79 4.70 -8.91 0.50
CA VAL A 79 5.98 -8.99 1.22
C VAL A 79 6.10 -7.85 2.24
N ALA A 80 5.79 -6.62 1.85
CA ALA A 80 5.84 -5.46 2.75
C ALA A 80 4.89 -5.62 3.94
N ASN A 81 3.63 -6.03 3.69
CA ASN A 81 2.65 -6.27 4.75
C ASN A 81 3.05 -7.42 5.69
N TYR A 82 3.64 -8.49 5.16
CA TYR A 82 4.18 -9.57 5.97
C TYR A 82 5.30 -9.06 6.90
N ILE A 83 6.23 -8.24 6.39
CA ILE A 83 7.29 -7.63 7.21
C ILE A 83 6.70 -6.74 8.30
N TYR A 84 5.68 -5.93 7.99
CA TYR A 84 4.98 -5.11 9.00
C TYR A 84 4.34 -5.98 10.09
N ALA A 85 3.69 -7.07 9.72
CA ALA A 85 3.08 -8.00 10.67
C ALA A 85 4.13 -8.71 11.55
N GLU A 86 5.26 -9.11 10.98
CA GLU A 86 6.37 -9.72 11.72
C GLU A 86 7.01 -8.73 12.71
N ASN A 87 7.18 -7.46 12.31
CA ASN A 87 7.66 -6.40 13.20
C ASN A 87 6.68 -6.13 14.34
N ASN A 88 5.37 -6.12 14.08
CA ASN A 88 4.35 -5.97 15.12
C ASN A 88 4.39 -7.15 16.11
N LEU A 89 4.62 -8.38 15.63
CA LEU A 89 4.77 -9.57 16.47
C LEU A 89 5.99 -9.45 17.39
N PHE A 90 7.10 -8.93 16.86
CA PHE A 90 8.30 -8.64 17.64
C PHE A 90 8.04 -7.58 18.72
N PHE A 91 7.34 -6.50 18.37
CA PHE A 91 6.96 -5.43 19.31
C PHE A 91 6.10 -5.94 20.47
N LEU A 92 5.15 -6.85 20.18
CA LEU A 92 4.31 -7.49 21.20
C LEU A 92 5.04 -8.52 22.06
N ARG A 93 6.35 -8.73 21.85
CA ARG A 93 7.18 -9.76 22.51
C ARG A 93 6.67 -11.19 22.29
N LEU A 94 5.87 -11.40 21.26
CA LEU A 94 5.34 -12.71 20.86
C LEU A 94 6.26 -13.41 19.84
N HIS A 95 7.56 -13.08 19.85
CA HIS A 95 8.57 -13.57 18.92
C HIS A 95 8.99 -15.02 19.21
N ASN A 96 8.02 -15.92 19.12
CA ASN A 96 8.23 -17.36 19.22
C ASN A 96 8.26 -17.96 17.81
N ALA A 97 9.11 -18.96 17.58
CA ALA A 97 9.17 -19.67 16.30
C ALA A 97 7.80 -20.18 15.83
N LYS A 98 6.94 -20.61 16.77
CA LYS A 98 5.55 -21.02 16.50
C LYS A 98 4.67 -19.88 15.99
N ALA A 99 4.83 -18.66 16.53
CA ALA A 99 4.03 -17.50 16.14
C ALA A 99 4.43 -16.98 14.75
N ILE A 100 5.73 -17.03 14.41
CA ILE A 100 6.22 -16.69 13.06
C ILE A 100 5.71 -17.70 12.03
N TRP A 101 5.75 -19.01 12.35
CA TRP A 101 5.19 -20.03 11.48
C TRP A 101 3.68 -19.91 11.30
N LEU A 102 2.96 -19.58 12.38
CA LEU A 102 1.52 -19.30 12.32
C LEU A 102 1.24 -18.08 11.42
N LEU A 103 2.03 -17.00 11.55
CA LEU A 103 1.88 -15.80 10.72
C LEU A 103 2.09 -16.15 9.23
N ARG A 104 3.13 -16.90 8.89
CA ARG A 104 3.38 -17.33 7.50
C ARG A 104 2.23 -18.15 6.95
N LEU A 105 1.74 -19.12 7.71
CA LEU A 105 0.62 -19.97 7.30
C LEU A 105 -0.66 -19.15 7.15
N ALA A 106 -0.91 -18.20 8.06
CA ALA A 106 -2.04 -17.29 7.99
C ALA A 106 -1.96 -16.36 6.77
N THR A 107 -0.79 -15.79 6.46
CA THR A 107 -0.60 -14.95 5.26
C THR A 107 -0.87 -15.74 3.99
N LEU A 108 -0.33 -16.97 3.87
CA LEU A 108 -0.61 -17.84 2.73
C LEU A 108 -2.10 -18.21 2.65
N GLY A 109 -2.72 -18.53 3.78
CA GLY A 109 -4.15 -18.81 3.87
C GLY A 109 -5.01 -17.62 3.44
N MET A 110 -4.64 -16.41 3.83
CA MET A 110 -5.34 -15.18 3.43
C MET A 110 -5.20 -14.89 1.93
N VAL A 111 -4.04 -15.17 1.32
CA VAL A 111 -3.86 -15.03 -0.14
C VAL A 111 -4.79 -15.99 -0.88
N ILE A 112 -4.89 -17.25 -0.43
CA ILE A 112 -5.81 -18.23 -1.03
C ILE A 112 -7.27 -17.82 -0.79
N ALA A 113 -7.63 -17.45 0.44
CA ALA A 113 -8.97 -16.99 0.78
C ALA A 113 -9.39 -15.77 -0.05
N GLY A 114 -8.47 -14.85 -0.35
CA GLY A 114 -8.73 -13.71 -1.23
C GLY A 114 -9.17 -14.09 -2.64
N THR A 115 -8.77 -15.27 -3.14
CA THR A 115 -9.23 -15.77 -4.46
C THR A 115 -10.63 -16.37 -4.43
N LEU A 116 -11.15 -16.70 -3.23
CA LEU A 116 -12.45 -17.36 -3.04
C LEU A 116 -13.56 -16.37 -2.63
N ILE A 117 -13.20 -15.22 -2.08
CA ILE A 117 -14.12 -14.20 -1.58
C ILE A 117 -14.56 -13.27 -2.73
N SER A 118 -15.80 -12.80 -2.69
CA SER A 118 -16.33 -11.85 -3.68
C SER A 118 -15.67 -10.47 -3.58
N PHE A 119 -15.48 -9.81 -4.73
CA PHE A 119 -14.80 -8.52 -4.82
C PHE A 119 -15.43 -7.44 -3.91
N PRO A 120 -16.75 -7.20 -3.86
CA PRO A 120 -17.30 -6.16 -2.99
C PRO A 120 -17.08 -6.45 -1.51
N LEU A 121 -17.11 -7.73 -1.10
CA LEU A 121 -16.99 -8.11 0.30
C LEU A 121 -15.55 -7.93 0.81
N ILE A 122 -14.55 -8.28 0.00
CA ILE A 122 -13.14 -8.08 0.39
C ILE A 122 -12.81 -6.59 0.54
N TRP A 123 -13.33 -5.74 -0.33
CA TRP A 123 -13.14 -4.28 -0.23
C TRP A 123 -13.82 -3.69 1.01
N GLN A 124 -15.07 -4.07 1.30
CA GLN A 124 -15.76 -3.60 2.50
C GLN A 124 -15.04 -4.01 3.79
N LEU A 125 -14.54 -5.25 3.86
CA LEU A 125 -13.75 -5.70 5.00
C LEU A 125 -12.43 -4.94 5.11
N ALA A 126 -11.74 -4.72 3.99
CA ALA A 126 -10.49 -3.97 3.95
C ALA A 126 -10.69 -2.53 4.43
N ASP A 127 -11.74 -1.85 3.95
CA ASP A 127 -12.07 -0.47 4.34
C ASP A 127 -12.38 -0.36 5.84
N MET A 128 -13.12 -1.31 6.39
CA MET A 128 -13.44 -1.33 7.82
C MET A 128 -12.18 -1.51 8.69
N ILE A 129 -11.30 -2.45 8.32
CA ILE A 129 -10.05 -2.70 9.04
C ILE A 129 -9.11 -1.49 8.90
N MET A 130 -9.01 -0.91 7.70
CA MET A 130 -8.20 0.27 7.43
C MET A 130 -8.69 1.48 8.21
N ALA A 131 -10.00 1.71 8.30
CA ALA A 131 -10.58 2.79 9.10
C ALA A 131 -10.21 2.65 10.58
N CYS A 132 -10.27 1.43 11.14
CA CYS A 132 -9.86 1.17 12.51
C CYS A 132 -8.37 1.46 12.75
N MET A 133 -7.50 0.99 11.83
CA MET A 133 -6.07 1.28 11.88
C MET A 133 -5.77 2.78 11.74
N ALA A 134 -6.51 3.49 10.87
CA ALA A 134 -6.33 4.92 10.66
C ALA A 134 -6.71 5.72 11.91
N ILE A 135 -7.85 5.41 12.55
CA ILE A 135 -8.30 6.11 13.77
C ILE A 135 -7.26 5.96 14.89
N THR A 136 -6.78 4.74 15.12
CA THR A 136 -5.79 4.46 16.17
C THR A 136 -4.46 5.16 15.91
N ASN A 137 -3.92 5.06 14.69
CA ASN A 137 -2.66 5.69 14.33
C ASN A 137 -2.74 7.21 14.31
N LEU A 138 -3.83 7.79 13.78
CA LEU A 138 -4.02 9.23 13.74
C LEU A 138 -4.12 9.81 15.15
N THR A 139 -4.85 9.15 16.05
CA THR A 139 -4.95 9.55 17.46
C THR A 139 -3.58 9.56 18.13
N ALA A 140 -2.76 8.52 17.90
CA ALA A 140 -1.40 8.47 18.42
C ALA A 140 -0.51 9.60 17.85
N ILE A 141 -0.57 9.85 16.53
CA ILE A 141 0.19 10.93 15.89
C ILE A 141 -0.20 12.30 16.47
N LEU A 142 -1.49 12.56 16.68
CA LEU A 142 -1.96 13.81 17.28
C LEU A 142 -1.42 14.00 18.69
N LEU A 143 -1.38 12.94 19.49
CA LEU A 143 -0.82 12.99 20.84
C LEU A 143 0.71 13.17 20.84
N LEU A 144 1.42 12.60 19.85
CA LEU A 144 2.87 12.76 19.67
C LEU A 144 3.28 14.01 18.90
N SER A 145 2.33 14.79 18.36
CA SER A 145 2.59 16.06 17.65
C SER A 145 3.63 16.97 18.34
N PRO A 146 3.58 17.26 19.66
CA PRO A 146 4.59 18.11 20.30
C PRO A 146 6.01 17.51 20.27
N VAL A 147 6.13 16.18 20.31
CA VAL A 147 7.42 15.47 20.21
C VAL A 147 7.96 15.58 18.78
N VAL A 148 7.09 15.44 17.78
CA VAL A 148 7.46 15.60 16.37
C VAL A 148 7.97 17.01 16.08
N TYR A 149 7.31 18.05 16.60
CA TYR A 149 7.78 19.44 16.47
C TYR A 149 9.17 19.64 17.08
N THR A 150 9.41 19.04 18.24
CA THR A 150 10.71 19.14 18.92
C THR A 150 11.82 18.46 18.11
N LEU A 151 11.56 17.24 17.60
CA LEU A 151 12.50 16.48 16.77
C LEU A 151 12.74 17.15 15.41
N ALA A 152 11.72 17.75 14.80
CA ALA A 152 11.86 18.50 13.55
C ALA A 152 12.76 19.74 13.74
N GLY A 153 12.60 20.44 14.86
CA GLY A 153 13.47 21.56 15.24
C GLY A 153 14.93 21.15 15.41
N ASP A 154 15.19 20.01 16.06
CA ASP A 154 16.54 19.47 16.23
C ASP A 154 17.18 19.08 14.88
N TYR A 155 16.41 18.43 14.00
CA TYR A 155 16.88 18.08 12.65
C TYR A 155 17.27 19.33 11.82
N LEU A 156 16.44 20.36 11.84
CA LEU A 156 16.70 21.62 11.15
C LEU A 156 17.93 22.35 11.72
N ARG A 157 18.18 22.23 13.03
CA ARG A 157 19.36 22.77 13.68
C ARG A 157 20.62 22.01 13.28
N GLN A 158 20.58 20.67 13.24
CA GLN A 158 21.69 19.82 12.80
C GLN A 158 22.03 20.02 11.32
N ARG A 159 21.04 20.29 10.45
CA ARG A 159 21.27 20.54 9.01
C ARG A 159 21.82 21.95 8.70
N LYS A 160 21.75 22.88 9.65
CA LYS A 160 22.30 24.24 9.52
C LYS A 160 23.76 24.35 9.99
N LEU A 161 24.29 23.33 10.66
CA LEU A 161 25.71 23.18 11.00
C LEU A 161 26.44 22.46 9.85
#